data_AF-A0A821XDB0-F1
#
_entry.id   AF-A0A821XDB0-F1
#
_cell.length_a   1.000
_cell.length_b   1.000
_cell.length_c   1.000
_cell.angle_alpha   90.00
_cell.angle_beta   90.00
_cell.angle_gamma   90.00
#
_symmetry.space_group_name_H-M   'P 1'
#
loop_
_entity.id
_entity.type
_entity.pdbx_description
1 polymer ?
#
loop_
_entity_poly.entity_id
_entity_poly.type
_entity_poly.pdbx_seq_one_letter_code
_entity_poly.pdbx_strand_id
1 'polypeptide(L)'
;DGNPAIIPDGSNTEHDHIPIIACNIDLVFKTAADIPRFGHGAFLTYLETLYKSISGHDLKYTAFVGKPFEISYQYAEAIAN
;
A
#
# COMPACT_ATOMS: atom_id res chain seq x y z
N ASP A 1 20.37 14.64 0.72
CA ASP A 1 21.01 14.13 1.96
C ASP A 1 20.13 13.16 2.76
N GLY A 2 18.82 13.05 2.49
CA GLY A 2 18.04 11.86 2.88
C GLY A 2 17.98 11.58 4.38
N ASN A 3 18.23 12.59 5.21
CA ASN A 3 18.20 12.49 6.65
C ASN A 3 16.74 12.40 7.12
N PRO A 4 16.29 11.26 7.67
CA PRO A 4 14.89 11.07 8.08
C PRO A 4 14.50 11.94 9.29
N ALA A 5 15.48 12.59 9.94
CA ALA A 5 15.23 13.47 11.09
C ALA A 5 14.82 14.90 10.71
N ILE A 6 14.88 15.27 9.43
CA ILE A 6 14.50 16.63 8.99
C ILE A 6 13.12 16.57 8.34
N ILE A 7 12.09 16.85 9.14
CA ILE A 7 10.76 17.18 8.65
C ILE A 7 10.74 18.70 8.47
N PRO A 8 10.56 19.23 7.24
CA PRO A 8 10.53 20.67 7.01
C PRO A 8 9.42 21.30 7.85
N ASP A 9 9.77 22.28 8.68
CA ASP A 9 8.79 23.04 9.46
C ASP A 9 7.91 23.83 8.49
N GLY A 10 6.59 23.72 8.69
CA GLY A 10 5.62 24.35 7.82
C GLY A 10 4.19 23.97 8.16
N SER A 11 3.69 24.56 9.23
CA SER A 11 2.25 24.73 9.52
C SER A 11 1.35 23.48 9.49
N ASN A 12 1.07 22.91 10.66
CA ASN A 12 -0.21 22.29 11.04
C ASN A 12 -0.94 21.44 9.96
N THR A 13 -0.26 20.48 9.33
CA THR A 13 -0.90 19.45 8.50
C THR A 13 -0.73 18.09 9.16
N GLU A 14 -1.82 17.33 9.26
CA GLU A 14 -1.89 16.06 9.98
C GLU A 14 -1.03 14.96 9.32
N HIS A 15 0.29 14.96 9.49
CA HIS A 15 1.18 13.81 9.23
C HIS A 15 0.93 13.09 7.89
N ASP A 16 0.65 13.83 6.82
CA ASP A 16 0.32 13.24 5.53
C ASP A 16 1.61 12.99 4.75
N HIS A 17 2.06 11.74 4.76
CA HIS A 17 3.05 11.25 3.80
C HIS A 17 2.50 11.37 2.36
N ILE A 18 3.36 11.27 1.35
CA ILE A 18 2.92 11.30 -0.06
C ILE A 18 1.80 10.27 -0.31
N PRO A 19 0.87 10.52 -1.26
CA PRO A 19 -0.20 9.57 -1.57
C PRO A 19 0.31 8.16 -1.89
N ILE A 20 -0.35 7.14 -1.35
CA ILE A 20 0.02 5.72 -1.53
C ILE A 20 -1.19 4.96 -2.05
N ILE A 21 -1.01 4.26 -3.17
CA ILE A 21 -2.05 3.42 -3.77
C ILE A 21 -1.60 1.97 -3.67
N ALA A 22 -2.39 1.14 -2.99
CA ALA A 22 -2.17 -0.31 -2.93
C ALA A 22 -2.86 -0.96 -4.13
N CYS A 23 -2.11 -1.64 -5.00
CA CYS A 23 -2.64 -2.21 -6.24
C CYS A 23 -2.99 -3.70 -6.20
N ASN A 24 -2.62 -4.35 -5.12
CA ASN A 24 -2.96 -5.74 -4.84
C ASN A 24 -2.86 -5.96 -3.33
N ILE A 25 -3.91 -6.48 -2.71
CA ILE A 25 -3.93 -6.76 -1.26
C ILE A 25 -3.78 -8.24 -0.93
N ASP A 26 -3.53 -9.10 -1.91
CA ASP A 26 -3.38 -10.54 -1.72
C ASP A 26 -2.16 -10.84 -0.84
N LEU A 27 -2.40 -11.38 0.35
CA LEU A 27 -1.35 -11.78 1.29
C LEU A 27 -0.49 -12.91 0.74
N VAL A 28 -1.11 -13.86 0.05
CA VAL A 28 -0.46 -15.01 -0.57
C VAL A 28 -0.98 -15.26 -1.97
N PHE A 29 -0.15 -15.84 -2.83
CA PHE A 29 -0.54 -16.29 -4.15
C PHE A 29 -0.03 -17.70 -4.45
N LYS A 30 -0.72 -18.41 -5.34
CA LYS A 30 -0.35 -19.75 -5.80
C LYS A 30 0.74 -19.65 -6.87
N THR A 31 1.74 -20.53 -6.78
CA THR A 31 2.77 -20.69 -7.81
C THR A 31 2.91 -22.15 -8.21
N ALA A 32 3.92 -22.48 -9.04
CA ALA A 32 4.25 -23.86 -9.40
C ALA A 32 4.73 -24.70 -8.19
N ALA A 33 5.18 -24.07 -7.11
CA ALA A 33 5.53 -24.78 -5.89
C ALA A 33 4.28 -25.09 -5.05
N ASP A 34 4.29 -26.21 -4.32
CA ASP A 34 3.17 -26.68 -3.50
C ASP A 34 2.94 -25.86 -2.21
N ILE A 35 3.72 -24.79 -2.02
CA ILE A 35 3.57 -23.86 -0.90
C ILE A 35 3.12 -22.48 -1.40
N PRO A 36 2.14 -21.83 -0.75
CA PRO A 36 1.76 -20.45 -1.06
C PRO A 36 2.96 -19.51 -0.86
N ARG A 37 3.11 -18.53 -1.75
CA ARG A 37 4.15 -17.50 -1.63
C ARG A 37 3.53 -16.20 -1.17
N PHE A 38 4.28 -15.41 -0.40
CA PHE A 38 3.89 -14.08 -0.01
C PHE A 38 3.69 -13.18 -1.24
N GLY A 39 2.50 -12.58 -1.33
CA GLY A 39 2.13 -11.63 -2.36
C GLY A 39 2.39 -10.19 -1.95
N HIS A 40 1.80 -9.28 -2.70
CA HIS A 40 1.92 -7.84 -2.44
C HIS A 40 1.32 -7.45 -1.07
N GLY A 41 0.25 -8.13 -0.61
CA GLY A 41 -0.35 -7.88 0.69
C GLY A 41 0.64 -8.06 1.86
N ALA A 42 1.54 -9.05 1.76
CA ALA A 42 2.59 -9.24 2.79
C ALA A 42 3.58 -8.08 2.83
N PHE A 43 3.90 -7.50 1.65
CA PHE A 43 4.72 -6.29 1.58
C PHE A 43 4.01 -5.09 2.22
N LEU A 44 2.69 -4.93 1.99
CA LEU A 44 1.91 -3.84 2.61
C LEU A 44 1.90 -3.96 4.14
N THR A 45 1.68 -5.16 4.69
CA THR A 45 1.76 -5.40 6.14
C THR A 45 3.12 -5.01 6.72
N TYR A 46 4.20 -5.33 6.02
CA TYR A 46 5.54 -4.94 6.46
C TYR A 46 5.75 -3.42 6.35
N LEU A 47 5.24 -2.79 5.29
CA LEU A 47 5.32 -1.34 5.09
C LEU A 47 4.59 -0.58 6.19
N GLU A 48 3.36 -0.99 6.54
CA GLU A 48 2.58 -0.42 7.65
C GLU A 48 3.36 -0.53 8.97
N THR A 49 3.90 -1.73 9.27
CA THR A 49 4.67 -1.99 10.49
C THR A 49 5.92 -1.12 10.55
N LEU A 50 6.68 -1.06 9.45
CA LEU A 50 7.92 -0.30 9.38
C LEU A 50 7.63 1.20 9.49
N TYR A 51 6.63 1.71 8.77
CA TYR A 51 6.21 3.10 8.83
C TYR A 51 5.80 3.50 10.25
N LYS A 52 5.00 2.66 10.92
CA LYS A 52 4.61 2.89 12.32
C LYS A 52 5.82 2.89 13.26
N SER A 53 6.75 1.95 13.07
CA SER A 53 7.93 1.83 13.93
C SER A 53 8.88 3.02 13.83
N ILE A 54 8.98 3.63 12.65
CA ILE A 54 9.89 4.76 12.39
C ILE A 54 9.22 6.09 12.71
N SER A 55 7.96 6.26 12.29
CA SER A 55 7.27 7.55 12.37
C SER A 55 6.39 7.71 13.61
N GLY A 56 5.99 6.62 14.27
CA GLY A 56 4.97 6.61 15.32
C GLY A 56 3.52 6.71 14.81
N HIS A 57 3.31 6.90 13.50
CA HIS A 57 2.00 7.13 12.88
C HIS A 57 1.53 5.94 12.05
N ASP A 58 0.21 5.78 11.91
CA ASP A 58 -0.35 4.74 11.05
C ASP A 58 -0.23 5.18 9.58
N LEU A 59 0.11 4.24 8.70
CA LEU A 59 0.19 4.49 7.26
C LEU A 59 -1.23 4.65 6.69
N LYS A 60 -1.47 5.70 5.91
CA LYS A 60 -2.78 5.97 5.28
C LYS A 60 -2.75 5.65 3.79
N TYR A 61 -3.57 4.72 3.33
CA TYR A 61 -3.71 4.48 1.89
C TYR A 61 -4.67 5.49 1.26
N THR A 62 -4.26 6.07 0.13
CA THR A 62 -5.09 6.96 -0.69
C THR A 62 -6.17 6.17 -1.43
N ALA A 63 -5.83 4.98 -1.93
CA ALA A 63 -6.77 4.11 -2.61
C ALA A 63 -6.28 2.66 -2.58
N PHE A 64 -7.25 1.76 -2.73
CA PHE A 64 -6.99 0.36 -3.02
C PHE A 64 -7.56 0.02 -4.39
N VAL A 65 -6.72 -0.60 -5.22
CA VAL A 65 -7.09 -1.13 -6.53
C VAL A 65 -6.60 -2.58 -6.62
N GLY A 66 -7.00 -3.28 -7.69
CA GLY A 66 -6.96 -4.73 -7.75
C GLY A 66 -8.19 -5.38 -7.12
N LYS A 67 -8.23 -6.71 -7.12
CA LYS A 67 -9.30 -7.45 -6.43
C LYS A 67 -9.13 -7.28 -4.92
N PRO A 68 -10.22 -7.26 -4.13
CA PRO A 68 -11.63 -7.43 -4.50
C PRO A 68 -12.34 -6.10 -4.82
N PHE A 69 -11.61 -5.01 -5.05
CA PHE A 69 -12.21 -3.68 -5.18
C PHE A 69 -12.96 -3.50 -6.51
N GLU A 70 -14.20 -3.01 -6.41
CA GLU A 70 -15.15 -2.87 -7.53
C GLU A 70 -14.60 -2.06 -8.70
N ILE A 71 -13.87 -0.97 -8.40
CA ILE A 71 -13.23 -0.11 -9.40
C ILE A 71 -12.37 -0.89 -10.40
N SER A 72 -11.73 -1.96 -9.94
CA SER A 72 -10.87 -2.82 -10.77
C SER A 72 -11.69 -3.67 -11.73
N TYR A 73 -12.88 -4.12 -11.32
CA TYR A 73 -13.79 -4.89 -12.17
C TYR A 73 -14.51 -4.00 -13.17
N GLN A 74 -15.00 -2.83 -12.74
CA GLN A 74 -15.60 -1.83 -13.63
C GLN A 74 -14.62 -1.40 -14.73
N TYR A 75 -13.35 -1.17 -14.36
CA TYR A 75 -12.30 -0.86 -15.33
C TYR A 75 -12.03 -2.02 -16.30
N ALA A 76 -11.99 -3.27 -15.80
CA ALA A 76 -11.81 -4.44 -16.65
C ALA A 76 -12.97 -4.62 -17.65
N GLU A 77 -14.21 -4.37 -17.22
CA GLU A 77 -15.40 -4.40 -18.09
C GLU A 77 -15.36 -3.29 -19.16
N ALA A 78 -14.97 -2.07 -18.78
CA ALA A 78 -14.85 -0.96 -19.71
C ALA A 78 -13.79 -1.17 -20.80
N ILE A 79 -12.73 -1.96 -20.51
CA ILE A 79 -11.72 -2.32 -21.52
C ILE A 79 -12.15 -3.51 -22.38
N ALA A 80 -12.93 -4.43 -21.82
CA ALA A 80 -13.36 -5.64 -22.52
C ALA A 80 -14.45 -5.37 -23.58
N ASN A 81 -15.16 -4.26 -23.45
CA ASN A 81 -16.18 -3.77 -24.39
C ASN A 81 -15.60 -2.81 -25.43
#